data_AF-A0A7S2DUZ2-F1
#
_entry.id   AF-A0A7S2DUZ2-F1
#
_cell.length_a   1.000
_cell.length_b   1.000
_cell.length_c   1.000
_cell.angle_alpha   90.00
_cell.angle_beta   90.00
_cell.angle_gamma   90.00
#
_symmetry.space_group_name_H-M   'P 1'
#
loop_
_entity.id
_entity.type
_entity.pdbx_description
1 polymer ?
#
loop_
_entity_poly.entity_id
_entity_poly.type
_entity_poly.pdbx_seq_one_letter_code
_entity_poly.pdbx_strand_id
1 'polypeptide(L)'
;SNPLHAKYVNYLTTEFTNQYRAKHPKPVIHASTPKSGRLIIVGDTHGQLADVLHILHQLGPPTAENRYLINGDIADRGHQAVEIFMIFFAFFLADPECLIIHRGNHENEDMN
;
A
#
# COMPACT_ATOMS: atom_id res chain seq x y z
N SER A 1 -5.48 -21.27 6.88
CA SER A 1 -4.31 -20.63 6.25
C SER A 1 -3.24 -20.45 7.31
N ASN A 2 -1.96 -20.68 7.00
CA ASN A 2 -0.88 -20.35 7.93
C ASN A 2 -0.55 -18.86 7.80
N PRO A 3 -0.56 -18.08 8.89
CA PRO A 3 -0.23 -16.66 8.83
C PRO A 3 1.24 -16.45 8.46
N LEU A 4 1.55 -15.29 7.88
CA LEU A 4 2.93 -14.91 7.58
C LEU A 4 3.74 -14.86 8.90
N HIS A 5 4.89 -15.51 8.93
CA HIS A 5 5.70 -15.59 10.14
C HIS A 5 6.16 -14.18 10.58
N ALA A 6 6.06 -13.88 11.89
CA ALA A 6 6.31 -12.55 12.47
C ALA A 6 7.66 -11.93 12.05
N LYS A 7 8.70 -12.77 11.87
CA LYS A 7 10.00 -12.33 11.32
C LYS A 7 9.87 -11.59 9.99
N TYR A 8 9.06 -12.09 9.06
CA TYR A 8 8.88 -11.46 7.74
C TYR A 8 8.01 -10.21 7.83
N VAL A 9 6.97 -10.23 8.67
CA VAL A 9 6.14 -9.04 8.94
C VAL A 9 7.01 -7.89 9.46
N ASN A 10 7.84 -8.17 10.47
CA ASN A 10 8.76 -7.16 11.03
C ASN A 10 9.75 -6.65 9.98
N TYR A 11 10.36 -7.56 9.22
CA TYR A 11 11.30 -7.20 8.17
C TYR A 11 10.66 -6.28 7.12
N LEU A 12 9.53 -6.68 6.53
CA LEU A 12 8.84 -5.90 5.51
C LEU A 12 8.40 -4.54 6.06
N THR A 13 7.85 -4.50 7.27
CA THR A 13 7.39 -3.25 7.89
C THR A 13 8.54 -2.29 8.15
N THR A 14 9.67 -2.77 8.68
CA THR A 14 10.85 -1.94 8.95
C THR A 14 11.46 -1.41 7.65
N GLU A 15 11.70 -2.28 6.68
CA GLU A 15 12.31 -1.88 5.40
C GLU A 15 11.42 -0.91 4.63
N PHE A 16 10.12 -1.21 4.54
CA PHE A 16 9.16 -0.30 3.92
C PHE A 16 9.17 1.06 4.60
N THR A 17 9.08 1.09 5.94
CA THR A 17 9.05 2.36 6.69
C THR A 17 10.30 3.20 6.44
N ASN A 18 11.48 2.57 6.43
CA ASN A 18 12.76 3.25 6.21
C ASN A 18 12.84 3.83 4.79
N GLN A 19 12.55 3.01 3.78
CA GLN A 19 12.63 3.43 2.38
C GLN A 19 11.55 4.44 2.01
N TYR A 20 10.32 4.24 2.49
CA TYR A 20 9.20 5.12 2.21
C TYR A 20 9.43 6.52 2.81
N ARG A 21 9.94 6.61 4.05
CA ARG A 21 10.29 7.89 4.69
C ARG A 21 11.45 8.59 3.99
N ALA A 22 12.48 7.84 3.59
CA ALA A 22 13.61 8.40 2.85
C ALA A 22 13.17 8.98 1.49
N LYS A 23 12.25 8.30 0.81
CA LYS A 23 11.69 8.72 -0.48
C LYS A 23 10.71 9.88 -0.35
N HIS A 24 9.89 9.89 0.70
CA HIS A 24 8.84 10.88 0.94
C HIS A 24 9.06 11.60 2.27
N PRO A 25 10.07 12.49 2.36
CA PRO A 25 10.41 13.18 3.61
C PRO A 25 9.40 14.27 4.01
N LYS A 26 8.44 14.59 3.14
CA LYS A 26 7.40 15.61 3.35
C LYS A 26 6.04 14.94 3.46
N PRO A 27 5.11 15.51 4.25
CA PRO A 27 3.76 14.95 4.42
C PRO A 27 2.92 15.03 3.14
N VAL A 28 3.23 15.98 2.25
CA VAL A 28 2.58 16.11 0.94
C VAL A 28 3.41 15.41 -0.12
N ILE A 29 2.84 14.37 -0.74
CA ILE A 29 3.42 13.68 -1.88
C ILE A 29 2.78 14.23 -3.15
N HIS A 30 3.60 14.80 -4.04
CA HIS A 30 3.17 15.17 -5.38
C HIS A 30 3.18 13.93 -6.27
N ALA A 31 2.02 13.32 -6.46
CA ALA A 31 1.86 12.22 -7.41
C ALA A 31 1.75 12.78 -8.84
N SER A 32 2.62 12.33 -9.73
CA SER A 32 2.49 12.54 -11.18
C SER A 32 2.15 11.23 -11.87
N THR A 33 1.48 11.33 -13.02
CA THR A 33 1.27 10.18 -13.89
C THR A 33 2.61 9.68 -14.41
N PRO A 34 2.82 8.35 -14.52
CA PRO A 34 3.98 7.79 -15.20
C PRO A 34 4.16 8.38 -16.61
N LYS A 35 5.41 8.45 -17.09
CA LYS A 35 5.73 8.94 -18.44
C LYS A 35 5.12 8.03 -19.53
N SER A 36 5.06 6.73 -19.25
CA SER A 36 4.38 5.69 -20.01
C SER A 36 3.48 4.91 -19.07
N GLY A 37 2.26 4.60 -19.51
CA GLY A 37 1.30 3.80 -18.74
C GLY A 37 0.23 4.61 -18.01
N ARG A 38 -0.15 4.19 -16.81
CA ARG A 38 -1.31 4.73 -16.08
C ARG A 38 -1.09 4.84 -14.57
N LEU A 39 -1.83 5.77 -13.97
CA LEU A 39 -1.99 5.90 -12.54
C LEU A 39 -3.38 5.38 -12.16
N ILE A 40 -3.43 4.37 -11.29
CA ILE A 40 -4.66 3.80 -10.74
C ILE A 40 -4.84 4.37 -9.35
N ILE A 41 -5.97 5.01 -9.11
CA ILE A 41 -6.34 5.53 -7.79
C ILE A 41 -7.32 4.55 -7.16
N VAL A 42 -6.95 4.02 -6.00
CA VAL A 42 -7.78 3.11 -5.20
C VAL A 42 -8.21 3.89 -3.95
N GLY A 43 -9.52 3.96 -3.73
CA GLY A 43 -10.09 4.52 -2.49
C GLY A 43 -10.12 3.48 -1.37
N ASP A 44 -11.04 3.66 -0.43
CA ASP A 44 -11.16 2.83 0.77
C ASP A 44 -11.33 1.34 0.42
N THR A 45 -10.52 0.49 1.05
CA THR A 45 -10.60 -0.97 0.89
C THR A 45 -11.22 -1.69 2.09
N HIS A 46 -11.40 -0.98 3.22
CA HIS A 46 -12.03 -1.49 4.45
C HIS A 46 -11.50 -2.85 4.93
N GLY A 47 -10.20 -3.10 4.75
CA GLY A 47 -9.54 -4.37 5.06
C GLY A 47 -10.10 -5.61 4.35
N GLN A 48 -10.75 -5.45 3.19
CA GLN A 48 -11.28 -6.55 2.37
C GLN A 48 -10.21 -7.06 1.38
N LEU A 49 -9.46 -8.09 1.77
CA LEU A 49 -8.37 -8.62 0.96
C LEU A 49 -8.83 -9.11 -0.42
N ALA A 50 -10.01 -9.72 -0.50
CA ALA A 50 -10.56 -10.24 -1.75
C ALA A 50 -10.72 -9.15 -2.82
N ASP A 51 -11.17 -7.95 -2.41
CA ASP A 51 -11.37 -6.82 -3.32
C ASP A 51 -10.04 -6.26 -3.80
N VAL A 52 -9.04 -6.17 -2.92
CA VAL A 52 -7.67 -5.78 -3.30
C VAL A 52 -7.08 -6.76 -4.31
N LEU A 53 -7.19 -8.07 -4.07
CA LEU A 53 -6.72 -9.08 -5.01
C LEU A 53 -7.49 -9.04 -6.33
N HIS A 54 -8.79 -8.77 -6.30
CA HIS A 54 -9.60 -8.60 -7.51
C HIS A 54 -9.14 -7.40 -8.33
N ILE A 55 -8.90 -6.24 -7.69
CA ILE A 55 -8.37 -5.04 -8.34
C ILE A 55 -7.02 -5.35 -9.00
N LEU A 56 -6.09 -5.98 -8.28
CA LEU A 56 -4.77 -6.35 -8.81
C LEU A 56 -4.87 -7.34 -9.97
N HIS A 57 -5.85 -8.23 -9.95
CA HIS A 57 -6.09 -9.19 -11.03
C HIS A 57 -6.66 -8.50 -12.28
N GLN A 58 -7.63 -7.60 -12.12
CA GLN A 58 -8.29 -6.89 -13.23
C GLN A 58 -7.40 -5.81 -13.85
N LEU A 59 -6.67 -5.07 -13.01
CA LEU A 59 -5.90 -3.90 -13.42
C LEU A 59 -4.39 -4.18 -13.49
N GLY A 60 -3.97 -5.43 -13.24
CA GLY A 60 -2.57 -5.84 -13.27
C GLY A 60 -1.77 -5.43 -12.02
N PRO A 61 -0.59 -6.03 -11.79
CA PRO A 61 0.21 -5.74 -10.62
C PRO A 61 0.78 -4.31 -10.63
N PRO A 62 1.14 -3.74 -9.47
CA PRO A 62 1.82 -2.46 -9.40
C PRO A 62 3.20 -2.54 -10.08
N THR A 63 3.46 -1.60 -10.97
CA THR A 63 4.79 -1.35 -11.57
C THR A 63 4.99 0.15 -11.77
N ALA A 64 6.20 0.60 -12.10
CA ALA A 64 6.46 2.00 -12.45
C ALA A 64 5.53 2.55 -13.56
N GLU A 65 5.08 1.70 -14.49
CA GLU A 65 4.17 2.06 -15.59
C GLU A 65 2.68 1.83 -15.24
N ASN A 66 2.39 0.93 -14.30
CA ASN A 66 1.05 0.68 -13.78
C ASN A 66 1.00 1.08 -12.30
N ARG A 67 1.15 2.39 -12.05
CA ARG A 67 1.36 2.95 -10.72
C ARG A 67 0.05 2.96 -9.93
N TYR A 68 0.10 2.61 -8.67
CA TYR A 68 -1.04 2.66 -7.75
C TYR A 68 -0.89 3.81 -6.75
N LEU A 69 -1.97 4.54 -6.53
CA LEU A 69 -2.13 5.47 -5.42
C LEU A 69 -3.28 4.99 -4.56
N ILE A 70 -2.97 4.61 -3.32
CA ILE A 70 -3.95 4.17 -2.33
C ILE A 70 -4.29 5.37 -1.44
N ASN A 71 -5.56 5.79 -1.48
CA ASN A 71 -6.02 7.03 -0.85
C ASN A 71 -6.91 6.75 0.38
N GLY A 72 -6.31 6.29 1.47
CA GLY A 72 -6.97 6.16 2.77
C GLY A 72 -7.64 4.81 3.06
N ASP A 73 -8.07 4.65 4.31
CA ASP A 73 -8.89 3.57 4.92
C ASP A 73 -8.61 2.13 4.44
N ILE A 74 -7.31 1.83 4.28
CA ILE A 74 -6.84 0.47 3.95
C ILE A 74 -7.20 -0.50 5.08
N ALA A 75 -7.09 -0.03 6.32
CA ALA A 75 -7.08 -0.85 7.53
C ALA A 75 -8.37 -0.77 8.35
N ASP A 76 -9.22 0.22 8.08
CA ASP A 76 -10.37 0.46 8.94
C ASP A 76 -11.39 -0.66 8.79
N ARG A 77 -11.67 -1.30 9.93
CA ARG A 77 -12.78 -2.23 10.18
C ARG A 77 -12.65 -3.64 9.59
N GLY A 78 -11.61 -3.96 8.82
CA GLY A 78 -11.43 -5.28 8.20
C GLY A 78 -10.41 -6.18 8.89
N HIS A 79 -10.72 -7.48 8.98
CA HIS A 79 -9.89 -8.48 9.66
C HIS A 79 -8.60 -8.86 8.91
N GLN A 80 -8.41 -8.38 7.66
CA GLN A 80 -7.32 -8.76 6.77
C GLN A 80 -6.43 -7.57 6.35
N ALA A 81 -6.45 -6.49 7.13
CA ALA A 81 -5.65 -5.30 6.89
C ALA A 81 -4.14 -5.59 6.84
N VAL A 82 -3.66 -6.48 7.71
CA VAL A 82 -2.25 -6.86 7.78
C VAL A 82 -1.79 -7.48 6.46
N GLU A 83 -2.57 -8.40 5.91
CA GLU A 83 -2.28 -9.06 4.64
C GLU A 83 -2.22 -8.06 3.48
N ILE A 84 -3.14 -7.08 3.44
CA ILE A 84 -3.16 -6.03 2.44
C ILE A 84 -1.88 -5.18 2.52
N PHE A 85 -1.49 -4.75 3.72
CA PHE A 85 -0.24 -3.99 3.91
C PHE A 85 0.99 -4.81 3.51
N MET A 86 1.06 -6.10 3.86
CA MET A 86 2.20 -6.94 3.49
C MET A 86 2.35 -7.07 1.97
N ILE A 87 1.24 -7.17 1.23
CA ILE A 87 1.24 -7.19 -0.24
C ILE A 87 1.77 -5.87 -0.80
N PHE A 88 1.26 -4.74 -0.30
CA PHE A 88 1.68 -3.42 -0.74
C PHE A 88 3.15 -3.10 -0.40
N PHE A 89 3.62 -3.48 0.78
CA PHE A 89 5.02 -3.32 1.17
C PHE A 89 5.93 -4.15 0.27
N ALA A 90 5.55 -5.39 -0.04
CA ALA A 90 6.32 -6.23 -0.95
C ALA A 90 6.44 -5.61 -2.35
N PHE A 91 5.35 -5.06 -2.90
CA PHE A 91 5.40 -4.36 -4.19
C PHE A 91 6.28 -3.12 -4.15
N PHE A 92 6.12 -2.25 -3.14
CA PHE A 92 6.94 -1.05 -3.00
C PHE A 92 8.44 -1.38 -2.84
N LEU A 93 8.78 -2.41 -2.07
CA LEU A 93 10.17 -2.83 -1.90
C LEU A 93 10.76 -3.45 -3.17
N ALA A 94 9.94 -4.01 -4.05
CA ALA A 94 10.36 -4.51 -5.36
C ALA A 94 10.55 -3.37 -6.38
N ASP A 95 9.65 -2.39 -6.37
CA ASP A 95 9.71 -1.20 -7.23
C ASP A 95 9.19 0.04 -6.47
N PRO A 96 10.08 0.88 -5.92
CA PRO A 96 9.67 2.05 -5.15
C PRO A 96 8.90 3.11 -5.97
N GLU A 97 8.85 3.00 -7.30
CA GLU A 97 8.07 3.88 -8.17
C GLU A 97 6.66 3.35 -8.44
N CYS A 98 6.30 2.14 -8.00
CA CYS A 98 5.03 1.52 -8.37
C CYS A 98 3.86 1.90 -7.47
N LEU A 99 4.12 2.36 -6.24
CA LEU A 99 3.09 2.51 -5.22
C LEU A 99 3.28 3.79 -4.40
N ILE A 100 2.18 4.51 -4.21
CA ILE A 100 2.05 5.65 -3.31
C ILE A 100 0.93 5.32 -2.31
N ILE A 101 1.22 5.41 -1.02
CA ILE A 101 0.24 5.18 0.06
C ILE A 101 0.04 6.50 0.80
N HIS A 102 -1.16 7.07 0.71
CA HIS A 102 -1.56 8.21 1.53
C HIS A 102 -2.19 7.70 2.82
N ARG A 103 -1.72 8.22 3.97
CA ARG A 103 -2.37 7.96 5.26
C ARG A 103 -3.76 8.57 5.25
N GLY A 104 -4.78 7.75 5.54
CA GLY A 104 -6.11 8.23 5.88
C GLY A 104 -6.13 8.91 7.26
N ASN A 105 -7.24 9.60 7.60
CA ASN A 105 -7.41 10.28 8.89
C ASN A 105 -7.44 9.33 10.10
N HIS A 106 -7.49 8.01 9.90
CA HIS A 106 -7.68 7.01 10.96
C HIS A 106 -6.36 6.34 11.44
N GLU A 107 -5.19 6.85 11.02
CA GLU A 107 -3.88 6.35 11.47
C GLU A 107 -3.29 7.12 12.68
N ASN A 108 -4.14 7.82 13.44
CA ASN A 108 -3.83 8.35 14.77
C ASN A 108 -4.52 7.49 15.83
N GLU A 109 -3.85 7.30 16.98
CA GLU A 109 -4.27 6.48 18.14
C GLU A 109 -5.62 6.89 18.80
N ASP A 110 -6.41 7.79 18.20
CA ASP A 110 -7.61 8.37 18.82
C ASP A 110 -8.94 7.73 18.42
N MET A 111 -8.93 6.59 17.70
CA MET A 111 -10.14 5.77 17.50
C MET A 111 -9.85 4.27 17.63
N ASN A 112 -9.51 3.85 18.85
CA ASN A 112 -9.83 2.52 19.38
C ASN A 112 -10.63 2.67 20.67
#